data_AF-A0A1Y3L9G7-F1
#
_entry.id   AF-A0A1Y3L9G7-F1
#
_cell.length_a   1.000
_cell.length_b   1.000
_cell.length_c   1.000
_cell.angle_alpha   90.00
_cell.angle_beta   90.00
_cell.angle_gamma   90.00
#
_symmetry.space_group_name_H-M   'P 1'
#
loop_
_entity.id
_entity.type
_entity.pdbx_description
1 polymer ?
#
loop_
_entity_poly.entity_id
_entity_poly.type
_entity_poly.pdbx_seq_one_letter_code
_entity_poly.pdbx_strand_id
1 'polypeptide(L)'
;MKSQQNQTKANVANFRHDWQNNLRTKISEFISKVALIHFRLNSDPQFLNKPDSDNIFSELIFIQSNIELLLDSKKKSSLELTRTMEEIVQKLKHGEDSLEALLNSLNRQANEVLEKAWQTIRKDLGVKRTGEHHRFRFWRNDHKPAE
;
A
#
# COMPACT_ATOMS: atom_id res chain seq x y z
N MET A 1 17.41 -10.12 31.23
CA MET A 1 17.24 -10.62 29.85
C MET A 1 15.86 -10.39 29.24
N LYS A 2 14.73 -10.69 29.91
CA LYS A 2 13.38 -10.48 29.33
C LYS A 2 13.04 -9.02 28.98
N SER A 3 13.48 -8.06 29.80
CA SER A 3 13.27 -6.61 29.56
C SER A 3 13.96 -6.12 28.28
N GLN A 4 15.23 -6.48 28.08
CA GLN A 4 16.01 -6.09 26.90
C GLN A 4 15.43 -6.69 25.61
N GLN A 5 14.97 -7.94 25.64
CA GLN A 5 14.31 -8.58 24.49
C GLN A 5 12.99 -7.87 24.11
N ASN A 6 12.21 -7.45 25.10
CA ASN A 6 10.97 -6.70 24.85
C ASN A 6 11.27 -5.31 24.26
N GLN A 7 12.32 -4.63 24.75
CA GLN A 7 12.75 -3.35 24.20
C GLN A 7 13.24 -3.46 22.76
N THR A 8 14.02 -4.49 22.42
CA THR A 8 14.44 -4.74 21.03
C THR A 8 13.24 -4.98 20.10
N LYS A 9 12.24 -5.77 20.54
CA LYS A 9 11.01 -6.00 19.76
C LYS A 9 10.21 -4.72 19.53
N ALA A 10 10.09 -3.89 20.56
CA ALA A 10 9.41 -2.60 20.45
C ALA A 10 10.12 -1.67 19.45
N ASN A 11 11.45 -1.60 19.49
CA ASN A 11 12.23 -0.78 18.55
C ASN A 11 12.07 -1.25 17.10
N VAL A 12 12.09 -2.57 16.85
CA VAL A 12 11.84 -3.13 15.51
C VAL A 12 10.43 -2.81 15.03
N ALA A 13 9.43 -2.92 15.91
CA ALA A 13 8.05 -2.59 15.57
C ALA A 13 7.89 -1.09 15.22
N ASN A 14 8.55 -0.19 15.96
CA ASN A 14 8.54 1.24 15.67
C ASN A 14 9.18 1.54 14.29
N PHE A 15 10.36 0.97 14.02
CA PHE A 15 11.01 1.13 12.70
C PHE A 15 10.10 0.67 11.56
N ARG A 16 9.44 -0.48 11.71
CA ARG A 16 8.51 -1.00 10.70
C ARG A 16 7.26 -0.12 10.55
N HIS A 17 6.76 0.46 11.65
CA HIS A 17 5.64 1.39 11.62
C HIS A 17 6.00 2.69 10.88
N ASP A 18 7.18 3.25 11.16
CA ASP A 18 7.66 4.45 10.47
C ASP A 18 7.89 4.18 8.98
N TRP A 19 8.50 3.04 8.65
CA TRP A 19 8.62 2.56 7.29
C TRP A 19 7.25 2.44 6.59
N GLN A 20 6.24 1.89 7.27
CA GLN A 20 4.89 1.73 6.73
C GLN A 20 4.22 3.08 6.45
N ASN A 21 4.40 4.04 7.34
CA ASN A 21 3.89 5.40 7.16
C ASN A 21 4.59 6.11 6.00
N ASN A 22 5.91 6.01 5.91
CA ASN A 22 6.67 6.57 4.80
C ASN A 22 6.23 5.98 3.45
N LEU A 23 6.05 4.66 3.38
CA LEU A 23 5.57 4.00 2.16
C LEU A 23 4.16 4.48 1.78
N ARG A 24 3.24 4.56 2.74
CA ARG A 24 1.87 5.05 2.50
C ARG A 24 1.88 6.49 1.98
N THR A 25 2.68 7.37 2.58
CA THR A 25 2.81 8.76 2.16
C THR A 25 3.34 8.84 0.73
N LYS A 26 4.41 8.11 0.40
CA LYS A 26 5.00 8.13 -0.95
C LYS A 26 4.07 7.57 -2.02
N ILE A 27 3.32 6.51 -1.73
CA ILE A 27 2.29 5.99 -2.65
C ILE A 27 1.19 7.04 -2.87
N SER A 28 0.77 7.75 -1.83
CA SER A 28 -0.24 8.81 -1.95
C SER A 28 0.28 9.99 -2.79
N GLU A 29 1.53 10.40 -2.59
CA GLU A 29 2.20 11.41 -3.41
C GLU A 29 2.28 10.97 -4.88
N PHE A 30 2.62 9.70 -5.14
CA PHE A 30 2.67 9.14 -6.49
C PHE A 30 1.31 9.22 -7.19
N ILE A 31 0.26 8.73 -6.54
CA ILE A 31 -1.12 8.76 -7.06
C ILE A 31 -1.57 10.20 -7.34
N SER A 32 -1.28 11.13 -6.42
CA SER A 32 -1.60 12.55 -6.58
C SER A 32 -0.91 13.16 -7.80
N LYS A 33 0.38 12.84 -8.02
CA LYS A 33 1.12 13.30 -9.20
C LYS A 33 0.60 12.69 -10.49
N VAL A 34 0.23 11.41 -10.51
CA VAL A 34 -0.43 10.78 -11.65
C VAL A 34 -1.73 11.51 -12.00
N ALA A 35 -2.57 11.79 -11.00
CA ALA A 35 -3.83 12.52 -11.21
C ALA A 35 -3.61 13.94 -11.76
N LEU A 36 -2.58 14.64 -11.28
CA LEU A 36 -2.20 15.96 -11.79
C LEU A 36 -1.79 15.91 -13.27
N ILE A 37 -0.94 14.94 -13.64
CA ILE A 37 -0.50 14.77 -15.04
C ILE A 37 -1.69 14.44 -15.93
N HIS A 38 -2.53 13.50 -15.51
CA HIS A 38 -3.75 13.12 -16.24
C HIS A 38 -4.68 14.33 -16.46
N PHE A 39 -4.91 15.13 -15.40
CA PHE A 39 -5.68 16.36 -15.51
C PHE A 39 -5.08 17.36 -16.52
N ARG A 40 -3.75 17.53 -16.52
CA ARG A 40 -3.04 18.41 -17.44
C ARG A 40 -3.12 17.93 -18.88
N LEU A 41 -2.95 16.62 -19.11
CA LEU A 41 -3.11 15.99 -20.43
C LEU A 41 -4.51 16.23 -21.01
N ASN A 42 -5.55 16.04 -20.18
CA ASN A 42 -6.94 16.28 -20.59
C ASN A 42 -7.25 17.76 -20.87
N SER A 43 -6.61 18.67 -20.14
CA SER A 43 -6.85 20.11 -20.27
C SER A 43 -6.03 20.75 -21.40
N ASP A 44 -4.90 20.14 -21.76
CA ASP A 44 -3.92 20.67 -22.69
C ASP A 44 -3.24 19.53 -23.46
N PRO A 45 -3.70 19.22 -24.69
CA PRO A 45 -3.14 18.15 -25.51
C PRO A 45 -1.67 18.36 -25.89
N GLN A 46 -1.14 19.58 -25.79
CA GLN A 46 0.27 19.89 -26.06
C GLN A 46 1.13 19.85 -24.78
N PHE A 47 0.56 19.49 -23.63
CA PHE A 47 1.25 19.50 -22.34
C PHE A 47 2.56 18.72 -22.37
N LEU A 48 2.60 17.55 -23.02
CA LEU A 48 3.81 16.70 -23.14
C LEU A 48 4.99 17.37 -23.86
N ASN A 49 4.74 18.43 -24.63
CA ASN A 49 5.79 19.17 -25.35
C ASN A 49 6.31 20.38 -24.57
N LYS A 50 5.82 20.60 -23.34
CA LYS A 50 6.17 21.77 -22.53
C LYS A 50 7.26 21.41 -21.52
N PRO A 51 8.21 22.31 -21.24
CA PRO A 51 9.21 22.07 -20.18
C PRO A 51 8.60 21.73 -18.81
N ASP A 52 7.39 22.23 -18.54
CA ASP A 52 6.64 21.92 -17.33
C ASP A 52 6.29 20.43 -17.19
N SER A 53 6.08 19.70 -18.30
CA SER A 53 5.84 18.26 -18.23
C SER A 53 7.07 17.51 -17.75
N ASP A 54 8.26 17.88 -18.24
CA ASP A 54 9.51 17.23 -17.84
C ASP A 54 9.76 17.36 -16.34
N ASN A 55 9.47 18.53 -15.77
CA ASN A 55 9.58 18.76 -14.32
C ASN A 55 8.63 17.84 -13.54
N ILE A 56 7.36 17.76 -13.94
CA ILE A 56 6.37 16.94 -13.24
C ILE A 56 6.67 15.44 -13.39
N PHE A 57 7.11 14.98 -14.56
CA PHE A 57 7.53 13.59 -14.76
C PHE A 57 8.81 13.26 -13.98
N SER A 58 9.75 14.20 -13.88
CA SER A 58 10.95 14.02 -13.06
C SER A 58 10.61 13.83 -11.59
N GLU A 59 9.67 14.63 -11.07
CA GLU A 59 9.15 14.45 -9.72
C GLU A 59 8.42 13.09 -9.54
N LEU A 60 7.61 12.69 -10.52
CA LEU A 60 6.91 11.40 -10.48
C LEU A 60 7.90 10.22 -10.43
N ILE A 61 8.92 10.24 -11.28
CA ILE A 61 10.00 9.23 -11.31
C ILE A 61 10.76 9.24 -9.98
N PHE A 62 11.08 10.41 -9.44
CA PHE A 62 11.73 10.51 -8.14
C PHE A 62 10.89 9.87 -7.02
N ILE A 63 9.57 10.10 -7.00
CA ILE A 63 8.68 9.47 -6.02
C ILE A 63 8.66 7.94 -6.23
N GLN A 64 8.56 7.47 -7.48
CA GLN A 64 8.62 6.04 -7.80
C GLN A 64 9.90 5.39 -7.25
N SER A 65 11.06 5.99 -7.50
CA SER A 65 12.34 5.47 -7.02
C SER A 65 12.40 5.44 -5.48
N ASN A 66 11.83 6.43 -4.79
CA ASN A 66 11.74 6.39 -3.33
C ASN A 66 10.85 5.24 -2.83
N ILE A 67 9.75 4.95 -3.51
CA ILE A 67 8.90 3.80 -3.18
C ILE A 67 9.69 2.50 -3.38
N GLU A 68 10.38 2.35 -4.51
CA GLU A 68 11.20 1.16 -4.80
C GLU A 68 12.27 0.91 -3.75
N LEU A 69 12.94 1.96 -3.25
CA LEU A 69 13.93 1.87 -2.18
C LEU A 69 13.34 1.44 -0.83
N LEU A 70 12.06 1.74 -0.58
CA LEU A 70 11.34 1.27 0.60
C LEU A 70 10.90 -0.19 0.46
N LEU A 71 10.75 -0.71 -0.76
CA LEU A 71 10.25 -2.05 -0.99
C LEU A 71 11.35 -3.11 -0.95
N ASP A 72 10.97 -4.32 -0.53
CA ASP A 72 11.84 -5.49 -0.63
C ASP A 72 11.69 -6.11 -2.03
N SER A 73 12.70 -5.94 -2.88
CA SER A 73 12.72 -6.41 -4.27
C SER A 73 12.63 -7.93 -4.43
N LYS A 74 12.81 -8.70 -3.35
CA LYS A 74 12.67 -10.17 -3.38
C LYS A 74 11.22 -10.62 -3.20
N LYS A 75 10.32 -9.73 -2.76
CA LYS A 75 8.91 -10.06 -2.53
C LYS A 75 8.10 -9.83 -3.80
N LYS A 76 7.35 -10.87 -4.20
CA LYS A 76 6.43 -10.81 -5.35
C LYS A 76 5.48 -9.60 -5.30
N SER A 77 4.89 -9.29 -4.14
CA SER A 77 3.98 -8.15 -4.00
C SER A 77 4.67 -6.79 -4.22
N SER A 78 5.96 -6.68 -3.88
CA SER A 78 6.75 -5.49 -4.19
C SER A 78 6.98 -5.35 -5.69
N LEU A 79 7.36 -6.45 -6.35
CA LEU A 79 7.62 -6.47 -7.80
C LEU A 79 6.36 -6.14 -8.61
N GLU A 80 5.21 -6.68 -8.22
CA GLU A 80 3.92 -6.40 -8.86
C GLU A 80 3.51 -4.93 -8.69
N LEU A 81 3.74 -4.36 -7.50
CA LEU A 81 3.49 -2.94 -7.23
C LEU A 81 4.38 -2.05 -8.10
N THR A 82 5.69 -2.31 -8.13
CA THR A 82 6.65 -1.56 -8.94
C THR A 82 6.32 -1.63 -10.43
N ARG A 83 6.05 -2.83 -10.96
CA ARG A 83 5.66 -3.00 -12.36
C ARG A 83 4.40 -2.21 -12.73
N THR A 84 3.43 -2.14 -11.82
CA THR A 84 2.20 -1.36 -12.05
C THR A 84 2.50 0.15 -12.06
N MET A 85 3.41 0.64 -11.21
CA MET A 85 3.88 2.03 -11.26
C MET A 85 4.59 2.34 -12.59
N GLU A 86 5.48 1.46 -13.03
CA GLU A 86 6.18 1.60 -14.30
C GLU A 86 5.19 1.67 -15.48
N GLU A 87 4.18 0.80 -15.50
CA GLU A 87 3.14 0.80 -16.54
C GLU A 87 2.34 2.11 -16.54
N ILE A 88 1.98 2.63 -15.37
CA ILE A 88 1.29 3.93 -15.24
C ILE A 88 2.16 5.05 -15.83
N VAL A 89 3.44 5.11 -15.47
CA VAL A 89 4.37 6.13 -15.97
C VAL A 89 4.52 6.03 -17.49
N GLN A 90 4.62 4.81 -18.02
CA GLN A 90 4.70 4.60 -19.47
C GLN A 90 3.44 5.08 -20.18
N LYS A 91 2.25 4.72 -19.70
CA LYS A 91 0.99 5.17 -20.29
C LYS A 91 0.83 6.69 -20.28
N LEU A 92 1.18 7.33 -19.16
CA LEU A 92 1.15 8.80 -19.06
C LEU A 92 2.08 9.47 -20.08
N LYS A 93 3.29 8.92 -20.30
CA LYS A 93 4.24 9.46 -21.28
C LYS A 93 3.74 9.35 -22.72
N HIS A 94 2.87 8.39 -23.01
CA HIS A 94 2.26 8.21 -24.33
C HIS A 94 0.92 8.95 -24.47
N GLY A 95 0.49 9.69 -23.44
CA GLY A 95 -0.77 10.42 -23.45
C GLY A 95 -2.00 9.51 -23.41
N GLU A 96 -1.90 8.32 -22.83
CA GLU A 96 -3.06 7.44 -22.68
C GLU A 96 -3.96 7.88 -21.53
N ASP A 97 -5.26 8.04 -21.82
CA ASP A 97 -6.24 8.53 -20.83
C ASP A 97 -6.77 7.43 -19.90
N SER A 98 -6.62 6.16 -20.26
CA SER A 98 -7.18 5.03 -19.51
C SER A 98 -6.19 4.49 -18.47
N LEU A 99 -6.24 5.08 -17.27
CA LEU A 99 -5.41 4.69 -16.13
C LEU A 99 -6.19 4.07 -14.97
N GLU A 100 -7.53 4.12 -14.99
CA GLU A 100 -8.38 3.76 -13.86
C GLU A 100 -8.09 2.34 -13.34
N ALA A 101 -8.05 1.35 -14.24
CA ALA A 101 -7.77 -0.04 -13.87
C ALA A 101 -6.39 -0.21 -13.22
N LEU A 102 -5.38 0.52 -13.70
CA LEU A 102 -4.03 0.48 -13.15
C LEU A 102 -3.96 1.17 -11.80
N LEU A 103 -4.60 2.32 -11.62
CA LEU A 103 -4.67 3.02 -10.34
C LEU A 103 -5.40 2.18 -9.27
N ASN A 104 -6.48 1.49 -9.66
CA ASN A 104 -7.16 0.54 -8.78
C ASN A 104 -6.28 -0.65 -8.42
N SER A 105 -5.52 -1.19 -9.39
CA SER A 105 -4.57 -2.27 -9.14
C SER A 105 -3.43 -1.82 -8.20
N LEU A 106 -2.87 -0.63 -8.45
CA LEU A 106 -1.83 -0.01 -7.64
C LEU A 106 -2.29 0.13 -6.18
N ASN A 107 -3.49 0.69 -5.96
CA ASN A 107 -4.08 0.84 -4.63
C ASN A 107 -4.26 -0.51 -3.92
N ARG A 108 -4.74 -1.53 -4.64
CA ARG A 108 -4.90 -2.87 -4.07
C ARG A 108 -3.55 -3.48 -3.67
N GLN A 109 -2.55 -3.43 -4.54
CA GLN A 109 -1.21 -3.95 -4.29
C GLN A 109 -0.51 -3.20 -3.16
N ALA A 110 -0.66 -1.87 -3.11
CA ALA A 110 -0.15 -1.03 -2.03
C ALA A 110 -0.72 -1.46 -0.68
N ASN A 111 -2.04 -1.62 -0.60
CA ASN A 111 -2.72 -2.10 0.60
C ASN A 111 -2.26 -3.50 1.00
N GLU A 112 -2.04 -4.40 0.03
CA GLU A 112 -1.52 -5.74 0.31
C GLU A 112 -0.11 -5.71 0.93
N VAL A 113 0.79 -4.89 0.39
CA VAL A 113 2.14 -4.70 0.95
C VAL A 113 2.08 -4.14 2.37
N LEU A 114 1.27 -3.10 2.58
CA LEU A 114 1.09 -2.46 3.88
C LEU A 114 0.47 -3.43 4.91
N GLU A 115 -0.51 -4.23 4.51
CA GLU A 115 -1.17 -5.21 5.40
C GLU A 115 -0.22 -6.36 5.77
N LYS A 116 0.56 -6.87 4.82
CA LYS A 116 1.59 -7.89 5.10
C LYS A 116 2.63 -7.37 6.11
N ALA A 117 3.04 -6.12 5.98
CA ALA A 117 3.94 -5.49 6.93
C ALA A 117 3.27 -5.35 8.32
N TRP A 118 2.01 -4.92 8.36
CA TRP A 118 1.24 -4.83 9.61
C TRP A 118 1.11 -6.16 10.33
N GLN A 119 0.79 -7.24 9.61
CA GLN A 119 0.73 -8.60 10.18
C GLN A 119 2.08 -9.03 10.77
N THR A 120 3.19 -8.60 10.15
CA THR A 120 4.54 -8.85 10.68
C THR A 120 4.77 -8.09 11.99
N ILE A 121 4.40 -6.80 12.05
CA ILE A 121 4.50 -5.98 13.27
C ILE A 121 3.69 -6.62 14.42
N ARG A 122 2.45 -7.04 14.15
CA ARG A 122 1.59 -7.69 15.14
C ARG A 122 2.22 -8.97 15.70
N LYS A 123 2.85 -9.77 14.83
CA LYS A 123 3.55 -10.99 15.23
C LYS A 123 4.76 -10.66 16.12
N ASP A 124 5.55 -9.66 15.76
CA ASP A 124 6.73 -9.24 16.51
C ASP A 124 6.37 -8.73 17.92
N LEU A 125 5.22 -8.05 18.04
CA LEU A 125 4.67 -7.54 19.30
C LEU A 125 3.89 -8.58 20.12
N GLY A 126 3.65 -9.79 19.58
CA GLY A 126 2.89 -10.83 20.27
C GLY A 126 1.39 -10.54 20.39
N VAL A 127 0.84 -9.66 19.54
CA VAL A 127 -0.59 -9.34 19.51
C VAL A 127 -1.34 -10.54 18.90
N LYS A 128 -1.88 -11.43 19.75
CA LYS A 128 -2.74 -12.55 19.32
C LYS A 128 -3.98 -12.01 18.60
N ARG A 129 -4.44 -12.71 17.56
CA ARG A 129 -5.77 -12.43 16.96
C ARG A 129 -6.82 -12.71 18.03
N THR A 130 -7.50 -11.67 18.51
CA THR A 130 -8.76 -11.81 19.25
C THR A 130 -9.81 -12.30 18.26
N GLY A 131 -9.92 -13.62 18.13
CA GLY A 131 -10.75 -14.23 17.09
C GLY A 131 -10.81 -15.76 17.20
N GLU A 132 -10.89 -16.29 18.41
CA GLU A 132 -11.58 -17.56 18.63
C GLU A 132 -12.94 -17.22 19.24
N HIS A 133 -13.99 -17.45 18.47
CA HIS A 133 -15.36 -17.42 18.93
C HIS A 133 -15.50 -18.34 20.16
N HIS A 134 -15.58 -17.76 21.35
CA HIS A 134 -16.47 -18.33 22.35
C HIS A 134 -17.88 -18.25 21.75
N ARG A 135 -18.32 -19.37 21.14
CA ARG A 135 -19.72 -19.60 20.84
C ARG A 135 -20.49 -19.39 22.13
N PHE A 136 -21.22 -18.27 22.21
CA PHE A 136 -22.25 -18.08 23.20
C PHE A 136 -23.24 -19.24 23.06
N ARG A 137 -23.16 -20.22 23.98
CA ARG A 137 -24.23 -21.19 24.22
C ARG A 137 -25.33 -20.46 24.98
N PHE A 138 -26.16 -19.73 24.26
CA PHE A 138 -27.40 -19.19 24.77
C PHE A 138 -28.47 -19.54 23.74
N TRP A 139 -29.47 -20.32 24.19
CA TRP A 139 -30.66 -20.79 23.45
C TRP A 139 -30.54 -22.10 22.67
N ARG A 140 -30.85 -23.21 23.36
CA ARG A 140 -31.91 -24.15 22.95
C ARG A 140 -32.70 -24.57 24.19
N ASN A 141 -33.80 -23.88 24.42
CA ASN A 141 -34.97 -24.44 25.09
C ASN A 141 -35.62 -25.38 24.08
N ASP A 142 -35.60 -26.68 24.34
CA ASP A 142 -36.59 -27.59 23.78
C ASP A 142 -37.20 -28.35 24.97
N HIS A 143 -38.37 -27.87 25.40
CA HIS A 143 -39.30 -28.61 26.21
C HIS A 143 -39.62 -29.94 25.50
N LYS A 144 -39.36 -31.06 26.14
CA LYS A 144 -40.05 -32.32 25.81
C LYS A 144 -41.34 -32.36 26.62
N PRO A 145 -42.52 -32.54 25.99
CA PRO A 145 -43.70 -32.93 26.73
C PRO A 145 -43.55 -34.41 27.14
N ALA A 146 -44.13 -34.71 28.30
CA ALA A 146 -44.20 -36.03 28.88
C ALA A 146 -45.22 -36.89 28.11
N GLU A 147 -44.83 -38.13 27.82
CA GLU A 147 -45.69 -39.33 27.78
C GLU A 147 -44.89 -40.50 28.35
#